data_AF-A0A707LR31-F1
#
_entry.id   AF-A0A707LR31-F1
#
_cell.length_a   1.000
_cell.length_b   1.000
_cell.length_c   1.000
_cell.angle_alpha   90.00
_cell.angle_beta   90.00
_cell.angle_gamma   90.00
#
_symmetry.space_group_name_H-M   'P 1'
#
loop_
_entity.id
_entity.type
_entity.pdbx_description
1 polymer ?
#
loop_
_entity_poly.entity_id
_entity_poly.type
_entity_poly.pdbx_seq_one_letter_code
_entity_poly.pdbx_strand_id
1 'polypeptide(L)'
;IGFGGLLSNIPEAGLALTALESLLAHHDAGQLAVIAAKLHCAPDVHAIKEALALALPSVQSQMENLAVDMGYTPGVLALFYKVAIGSGIAPLVIFMGVGAM
;
A
#
# COMPACT_ATOMS: atom_id res chain seq x y z
N ILE A 1 -3.83 9.51 -16.08
CA ILE A 1 -3.07 8.24 -16.09
C ILE A 1 -1.58 8.48 -16.33
N GLY A 2 -1.15 9.03 -17.48
CA GLY A 2 0.28 9.21 -17.79
C GLY A 2 1.09 9.97 -16.73
N PHE A 3 0.62 11.14 -16.27
CA PHE A 3 1.31 11.89 -15.21
C PHE A 3 1.35 11.15 -13.87
N GLY A 4 0.29 10.40 -13.55
CA GLY A 4 0.28 9.54 -12.35
C GLY A 4 1.39 8.48 -12.42
N GLY A 5 1.61 7.89 -13.60
CA GLY A 5 2.73 6.97 -13.82
C GLY A 5 4.10 7.60 -13.59
N LEU A 6 4.30 8.87 -13.97
CA LEU A 6 5.56 9.58 -13.67
C LEU A 6 5.74 9.73 -12.16
N LEU A 7 4.72 10.23 -11.45
CA LEU A 7 4.77 10.45 -10.01
C LEU A 7 4.98 9.14 -9.23
N SER A 8 4.38 8.04 -9.67
CA SER A 8 4.53 6.72 -9.03
C SER A 8 5.95 6.16 -9.07
N ASN A 9 6.79 6.63 -10.00
CA ASN A 9 8.13 6.09 -10.25
C ASN A 9 9.26 7.07 -9.92
N ILE A 10 8.96 8.18 -9.22
CA ILE A 10 10.03 9.03 -8.68
C ILE A 10 10.79 8.20 -7.63
N PRO A 11 12.10 7.97 -7.81
CA PRO A 11 12.88 7.13 -6.92
C PRO A 11 12.84 7.69 -5.50
N GLU A 12 12.66 6.80 -4.52
CA GLU A 12 12.64 7.10 -3.07
C GLU A 12 11.53 8.07 -2.61
N ALA A 13 10.64 8.53 -3.50
CA ALA A 13 9.57 9.45 -3.13
C ALA A 13 8.36 8.77 -2.47
N GLY A 14 8.17 7.46 -2.70
CA GLY A 14 7.10 6.66 -2.09
C GLY A 14 5.67 7.09 -2.44
N LEU A 15 5.47 7.96 -3.44
CA LEU A 15 4.18 8.63 -3.68
C LEU A 15 3.02 7.67 -3.98
N ALA A 16 3.30 6.51 -4.58
CA ALA A 16 2.32 5.48 -4.90
C ALA A 16 2.36 4.25 -3.99
N LEU A 17 3.18 4.29 -2.94
CA LEU A 17 3.34 3.17 -2.01
C LEU A 17 2.47 3.37 -0.78
N THR A 18 1.87 2.30 -0.28
CA THR A 18 1.33 2.29 1.09
C THR A 18 2.46 2.44 2.11
N ALA A 19 2.13 2.74 3.37
CA ALA A 19 3.13 2.80 4.43
C ALA A 19 3.92 1.49 4.56
N LEU A 20 3.22 0.35 4.44
CA LEU A 20 3.85 -0.96 4.53
C LEU A 20 4.70 -1.29 3.30
N GLU A 21 4.26 -0.93 2.09
CA GLU A 21 5.08 -1.10 0.88
C GLU A 21 6.34 -0.23 0.93
N SER A 22 6.23 0.99 1.48
CA SER A 22 7.38 1.86 1.70
C SER A 22 8.36 1.27 2.72
N LEU A 23 7.86 0.64 3.79
CA LEU A 23 8.69 -0.10 4.75
C LEU A 23 9.44 -1.25 4.08
N LEU A 24 8.74 -2.05 3.27
CA LEU A 24 9.35 -3.13 2.50
C LEU A 24 10.41 -2.63 1.52
N ALA A 25 10.21 -1.44 0.93
CA ALA A 25 11.17 -0.83 0.01
C ALA A 25 12.42 -0.26 0.71
N HIS A 26 12.34 0.09 2.00
CA HIS A 26 13.50 0.57 2.78
C HIS A 26 14.47 -0.54 3.23
N HIS A 27 14.04 -1.81 3.25
CA HIS A 27 14.88 -2.96 3.58
C HIS A 27 15.58 -2.91 4.95
N ASP A 28 14.97 -2.28 5.96
CA ASP A 28 15.49 -2.33 7.32
C ASP A 28 15.28 -3.73 7.94
N ALA A 29 16.38 -4.42 8.27
CA ALA A 29 16.34 -5.79 8.76
C ALA A 29 15.56 -5.96 10.07
N GLY A 30 15.61 -4.95 10.96
CA GLY A 30 14.88 -4.97 12.23
C GLY A 30 13.37 -4.85 12.01
N GLN A 31 12.96 -3.92 11.16
CA GLN A 31 11.55 -3.71 10.82
C GLN A 31 10.96 -4.91 10.06
N LEU A 32 11.71 -5.48 9.11
CA LEU A 32 11.31 -6.69 8.39
C LEU A 32 11.13 -7.89 9.34
N ALA A 33 12.00 -8.05 10.33
CA ALA A 33 11.86 -9.10 11.34
C ALA A 33 10.59 -8.92 12.18
N VAL A 34 10.21 -7.68 12.53
CA VAL A 34 8.98 -7.40 13.27
C VAL A 34 7.73 -7.73 12.45
N ILE A 35 7.71 -7.35 11.17
CA ILE A 35 6.59 -7.66 10.26
C ILE A 35 6.48 -9.18 10.05
N ALA A 36 7.59 -9.85 9.77
CA ALA A 36 7.61 -11.30 9.56
C ALA A 36 7.19 -12.09 10.81
N ALA A 37 7.58 -11.63 12.00
CA ALA A 37 7.15 -12.24 13.26
C ALA A 37 5.63 -12.13 13.46
N LYS A 38 5.01 -11.01 13.04
CA LYS A 38 3.55 -10.83 13.10
C LYS A 38 2.80 -11.64 12.05
N LEU A 39 3.40 -11.86 10.89
CA LEU A 39 2.84 -12.65 9.79
C LEU A 39 3.20 -14.14 9.85
N HIS A 40 4.02 -14.55 10.82
CA HIS A 40 4.53 -15.91 10.98
C HIS A 40 5.23 -16.45 9.71
N CYS A 41 6.01 -15.61 9.04
CA CYS A 41 6.76 -15.95 7.83
C CYS A 41 8.26 -15.64 7.97
N ALA A 42 9.02 -15.89 6.90
CA ALA A 42 10.43 -15.54 6.85
C ALA A 42 10.60 -14.00 6.74
N PRO A 43 11.66 -13.41 7.34
CA PRO A 43 11.98 -11.98 7.25
C PRO A 43 12.60 -11.62 5.89
N ASP A 44 11.85 -11.90 4.83
CA ASP A 44 12.20 -11.65 3.44
C ASP A 44 11.05 -10.89 2.76
N VAL A 45 11.39 -9.97 1.86
CA VAL A 45 10.40 -9.09 1.21
C VAL A 45 9.42 -9.90 0.37
N HIS A 46 9.88 -10.93 -0.35
CA HIS A 46 9.00 -11.77 -1.15
C HIS A 46 8.10 -12.63 -0.27
N ALA A 47 8.66 -13.29 0.75
CA ALA A 47 7.90 -14.10 1.69
C ALA A 47 6.82 -13.29 2.45
N ILE A 48 7.15 -12.05 2.85
CA ILE A 48 6.20 -11.14 3.50
C ILE A 48 5.06 -10.77 2.54
N LYS A 49 5.36 -10.44 1.28
CA LYS A 49 4.32 -10.11 0.28
C LYS A 49 3.37 -11.29 0.02
N GLU A 50 3.90 -12.50 -0.09
CA GLU A 50 3.08 -13.70 -0.26
C GLU A 50 2.20 -13.98 0.96
N ALA A 51 2.77 -13.91 2.16
CA ALA A 51 2.02 -14.07 3.41
C ALA A 51 0.90 -13.02 3.52
N LEU A 52 1.18 -11.78 3.12
CA LEU A 52 0.21 -10.69 3.18
C LEU A 52 -0.92 -10.86 2.16
N ALA A 53 -0.63 -11.35 0.95
CA ALA A 53 -1.63 -11.64 -0.06
C ALA A 53 -2.62 -12.74 0.38
N LEU A 54 -2.17 -13.69 1.21
CA LEU A 54 -3.00 -14.74 1.79
C LEU A 54 -3.67 -14.35 3.11
N ALA A 55 -3.24 -13.25 3.72
CA ALA A 55 -3.77 -12.79 4.99
C ALA A 55 -5.18 -12.17 4.86
N LEU A 56 -5.94 -12.23 5.94
CA LEU A 56 -7.23 -11.55 6.02
C LEU A 56 -7.07 -10.03 5.87
N PRO A 57 -8.03 -9.30 5.27
CA PRO A 57 -7.95 -7.85 5.13
C PRO A 57 -7.75 -7.10 6.46
N SER A 58 -8.30 -7.64 7.56
CA SER A 58 -8.08 -7.10 8.91
C SER A 58 -6.62 -7.20 9.35
N VAL A 59 -5.93 -8.30 9.00
CA VAL A 59 -4.50 -8.49 9.28
C VAL A 59 -3.66 -7.56 8.41
N GLN A 60 -4.00 -7.42 7.13
CA GLN A 60 -3.33 -6.46 6.23
C GLN A 60 -3.41 -5.03 6.78
N SER A 61 -4.59 -4.59 7.22
CA SER A 61 -4.81 -3.28 7.84
C SER A 61 -4.00 -3.09 9.12
N GLN A 62 -3.89 -4.13 9.96
CA GLN A 62 -3.03 -4.09 11.14
C GLN A 62 -1.55 -3.93 10.78
N MET A 63 -1.08 -4.57 9.70
CA MET A 63 0.29 -4.40 9.22
C MET A 63 0.54 -3.01 8.64
N GLU A 64 -0.44 -2.42 7.93
CA GLU A 64 -0.36 -1.01 7.52
C GLU A 64 -0.22 -0.07 8.71
N ASN A 65 -1.05 -0.25 9.76
CA ASN A 65 -0.99 0.57 10.96
C ASN A 65 0.36 0.42 11.69
N LEU A 66 0.87 -0.79 11.77
CA LEU A 66 2.19 -1.05 12.36
C LEU A 66 3.32 -0.34 11.58
N ALA A 67 3.24 -0.30 10.24
CA ALA A 67 4.18 0.48 9.44
C ALA A 67 4.06 1.99 9.72
N VAL A 68 2.84 2.50 9.92
CA VAL A 68 2.63 3.89 10.34
C VAL A 68 3.25 4.18 11.70
N ASP A 69 3.10 3.28 12.66
CA ASP A 69 3.72 3.41 13.99
C ASP A 69 5.25 3.42 13.92
N MET A 70 5.84 2.83 12.88
CA MET A 70 7.28 2.88 12.59
C MET A 70 7.73 4.14 11.84
N GLY A 71 6.83 5.11 11.62
CA GLY A 71 7.12 6.40 11.00
C GLY A 71 6.88 6.46 9.49
N TYR A 72 6.38 5.40 8.86
CA TYR A 72 6.05 5.40 7.44
C TYR A 72 4.69 6.04 7.18
N THR A 73 4.63 6.97 6.23
CA THR A 73 3.36 7.58 5.82
C THR A 73 2.95 7.04 4.45
N PRO A 74 1.67 6.70 4.22
CA PRO A 74 1.20 6.33 2.89
C PRO A 74 1.42 7.48 1.89
N GLY A 75 1.89 7.15 0.69
CA GLY A 75 2.03 8.11 -0.39
C GLY A 75 0.68 8.68 -0.82
N VAL A 76 0.68 9.91 -1.34
CA VAL A 76 -0.55 10.61 -1.74
C VAL A 76 -1.34 9.85 -2.83
N LEU A 77 -0.66 9.18 -3.76
CA LEU A 77 -1.31 8.39 -4.80
C LEU A 77 -1.87 7.07 -4.25
N ALA A 78 -1.25 6.50 -3.22
CA ALA A 78 -1.80 5.36 -2.50
C ALA A 78 -3.09 5.74 -1.75
N LEU A 79 -3.13 6.94 -1.15
CA LEU A 79 -4.35 7.49 -0.54
C LEU A 79 -5.45 7.72 -1.59
N PHE A 80 -5.13 8.31 -2.74
CA PHE A 80 -6.10 8.45 -3.82
C PHE A 80 -6.62 7.10 -4.31
N TYR A 81 -5.75 6.10 -4.46
CA TYR A 81 -6.18 4.76 -4.83
C TYR A 81 -7.15 4.20 -3.76
N LYS A 82 -6.75 4.18 -2.49
CA LYS A 82 -7.55 3.61 -1.39
C LYS A 82 -8.93 4.26 -1.27
N VAL A 83 -9.01 5.59 -1.33
CA VAL A 83 -10.26 6.33 -1.12
C VAL A 83 -11.13 6.40 -2.37
N ALA A 84 -10.55 6.65 -3.54
CA ALA A 84 -11.33 6.92 -4.75
C ALA A 84 -11.61 5.64 -5.55
N ILE A 85 -10.60 4.80 -5.80
CA ILE A 85 -10.70 3.66 -6.71
C ILE A 85 -10.96 2.35 -5.97
N GLY A 86 -10.18 2.06 -4.92
CA GLY A 86 -10.28 0.85 -4.11
C GLY A 86 -11.59 0.73 -3.34
N SER A 87 -12.24 1.87 -3.02
CA SER A 87 -13.59 1.91 -2.47
C SER A 87 -14.70 1.68 -3.50
N GLY A 88 -14.37 1.75 -4.80
CA GLY A 88 -15.33 1.71 -5.90
C GLY A 88 -16.08 3.03 -6.17
N ILE A 89 -15.84 4.10 -5.41
CA ILE A 89 -16.62 5.35 -5.54
C ILE A 89 -16.37 6.05 -6.88
N ALA A 90 -15.11 6.34 -7.21
CA ALA A 90 -14.76 7.10 -8.41
C ALA A 90 -15.22 6.44 -9.72
N PRO A 91 -15.05 5.13 -9.97
CA PRO A 91 -15.55 4.53 -11.20
C PRO A 91 -17.08 4.61 -11.33
N LEU A 92 -17.82 4.49 -10.22
CA LEU A 92 -19.28 4.63 -10.25
C LEU A 92 -19.72 6.08 -10.53
N VAL A 93 -19.07 7.06 -9.91
CA VAL A 93 -19.35 8.49 -10.16
C VAL A 93 -19.03 8.87 -11.62
N ILE A 94 -17.92 8.37 -12.17
CA ILE A 94 -17.57 8.57 -13.59
C ILE A 94 -18.65 7.95 -14.48
N PHE A 95 -19.08 6.72 -14.19
CA PHE A 95 -20.09 6.04 -14.98
C PHE A 95 -21.46 6.74 -14.91
N MET A 96 -21.84 7.25 -13.74
CA MET A 96 -23.02 8.10 -13.59
C MET A 96 -22.93 9.36 -14.47
N GLY A 97 -21.76 10.00 -14.54
CA GLY A 97 -21.51 11.14 -15.42
C GLY A 97 -21.62 10.78 -16.90
N VAL A 98 -21.14 9.60 -17.32
CA VAL A 98 -21.33 9.08 -18.69
C VAL A 98 -22.81 8.89 -19.02
N GLY A 99 -23.61 8.37 -18.08
CA GLY A 99 -25.06 8.20 -18.29
C GLY A 99 -25.85 9.51 -18.36
N ALA A 100 -25.24 10.64 -17.98
CA ALA A 100 -25.83 11.97 -18.04
C ALA A 100 -25.43 12.77 -19.30
N MET A 101 -24.57 12.21 -20.15
CA MET A 101 -24.15 12.76 -21.45
C MET A 101 -24.85 12.05 -22.60
#